data_AF-A0A4V3BS13-F1
#
_entry.id   AF-A0A4V3BS13-F1
#
_cell.length_a   1.000
_cell.length_b   1.000
_cell.length_c   1.000
_cell.angle_alpha   90.00
_cell.angle_beta   90.00
_cell.angle_gamma   90.00
#
_symmetry.space_group_name_H-M   'P 1'
#
loop_
_entity.id
_entity.type
_entity.pdbx_description
1 polymer ?
#
loop_
_entity_poly.entity_id
_entity_poly.type
_entity_poly.pdbx_seq_one_letter_code
_entity_poly.pdbx_strand_id
1 'polypeptide(L)'
;MRQLAAGAALLILLSARSVGATPATGGSGGFGVVDEKKCAAFRRDAVPQSINTAQFVDAHIEPVSAAEGVYLASKNSAFNLSPNPRRFSLLASRPAFSAWRLHTSLKVLVQSLRAIDEPAPGENLEAHRVKSATFALLASAQTATMFEAYARYDSTRKPPFMTQATMETASVSLANMGPALAWFVSCTVDVLKK
;
A
#
# COMPACT_ATOMS: atom_id res chain seq x y z
N MET A 1 -56.05 -7.76 -15.86
CA MET A 1 -55.31 -6.57 -15.39
C MET A 1 -54.50 -6.94 -14.16
N ARG A 2 -53.20 -6.63 -14.18
CA ARG A 2 -52.22 -6.58 -13.07
C ARG A 2 -51.67 -7.90 -12.50
N GLN A 3 -50.47 -8.20 -13.02
CA GLN A 3 -49.35 -8.84 -12.33
C GLN A 3 -48.98 -8.09 -11.04
N LEU A 4 -48.45 -8.81 -10.04
CA LEU A 4 -47.48 -8.38 -9.01
C LEU A 4 -46.91 -9.67 -8.38
N ALA A 5 -45.68 -10.06 -8.75
CA ALA A 5 -44.43 -9.81 -8.00
C ALA A 5 -44.10 -10.99 -7.06
N ALA A 6 -43.32 -11.96 -7.52
CA ALA A 6 -41.85 -11.98 -7.45
C ALA A 6 -41.32 -12.25 -6.03
N GLY A 7 -41.44 -13.51 -5.59
CA GLY A 7 -40.63 -14.05 -4.50
C GLY A 7 -39.29 -14.53 -5.06
N ALA A 8 -38.33 -13.63 -5.17
CA ALA A 8 -36.96 -13.97 -5.54
C ALA A 8 -36.19 -14.36 -4.27
N ALA A 9 -35.85 -15.64 -4.18
CA ALA A 9 -34.95 -16.19 -3.18
C ALA A 9 -33.63 -15.42 -3.17
N LEU A 10 -33.24 -14.93 -2.00
CA LEU A 10 -31.96 -14.29 -1.75
C LEU A 10 -30.87 -15.38 -1.81
N LEU A 11 -30.30 -15.59 -2.99
CA LEU A 11 -29.04 -16.31 -3.17
C LEU A 11 -27.92 -15.44 -2.61
N ILE A 12 -27.60 -15.63 -1.33
CA ILE A 12 -26.35 -15.19 -0.74
C ILE A 12 -25.25 -16.06 -1.35
N LEU A 13 -24.80 -15.67 -2.54
CA LEU A 13 -23.53 -16.12 -3.09
C LEU A 13 -22.44 -15.50 -2.23
N LEU A 14 -22.06 -16.20 -1.16
CA LEU A 14 -20.72 -16.11 -0.58
C LEU A 14 -19.73 -16.55 -1.67
N SER A 15 -19.42 -15.63 -2.58
CA SER A 15 -18.22 -15.74 -3.40
C SER A 15 -17.07 -15.72 -2.40
N ALA A 16 -16.42 -16.88 -2.28
CA ALA A 16 -15.16 -17.07 -1.60
C ALA A 16 -14.22 -15.92 -1.96
N ARG A 17 -14.13 -14.91 -1.07
CA ARG A 17 -12.98 -14.02 -1.07
C ARG A 17 -11.82 -14.92 -0.72
N SER A 18 -11.04 -15.23 -1.74
CA SER A 18 -9.65 -15.62 -1.65
C SER A 18 -9.04 -14.94 -0.43
N VAL A 19 -8.96 -15.71 0.66
CA VAL A 19 -8.03 -15.47 1.73
C VAL A 19 -6.71 -15.31 0.99
N GLY A 20 -6.18 -14.09 0.99
CA GLY A 20 -4.91 -13.78 0.34
C GLY A 20 -3.94 -14.87 0.72
N ALA A 21 -3.26 -15.44 -0.28
CA ALA A 21 -2.32 -16.52 -0.08
C ALA A 21 -1.17 -16.02 0.81
N THR A 22 -1.38 -16.04 2.12
CA THR A 22 -0.33 -15.94 3.12
C THR A 22 0.49 -17.22 2.94
N PRO A 23 1.79 -17.15 2.59
CA PRO A 23 2.62 -18.33 2.75
C PRO A 23 2.59 -18.67 4.24
N ALA A 24 2.11 -19.88 4.55
CA ALA A 24 2.12 -20.40 5.91
C ALA A 24 3.57 -20.34 6.43
N THR A 25 3.81 -19.50 7.42
CA THR A 25 5.05 -19.50 8.20
C THR A 25 5.04 -20.74 9.09
N GLY A 26 5.35 -21.88 8.50
CA GLY A 26 5.54 -23.15 9.19
C GLY A 26 6.90 -23.72 8.85
N GLY A 27 7.81 -23.74 9.82
CA GLY A 27 8.98 -24.62 9.82
C GLY A 27 10.31 -23.97 9.43
N SER A 28 11.16 -23.78 10.44
CA SER A 28 12.64 -23.75 10.43
C SER A 28 13.35 -24.21 9.13
N GLY A 29 14.28 -23.38 8.65
CA GLY A 29 15.51 -23.86 8.00
C GLY A 29 15.58 -23.73 6.48
N GLY A 30 16.09 -22.59 6.00
CA GLY A 30 16.53 -22.40 4.62
C GLY A 30 15.54 -21.62 3.76
N PHE A 31 16.04 -20.62 3.03
CA PHE A 31 15.40 -20.10 1.82
C PHE A 31 15.43 -21.22 0.77
N GLY A 32 14.62 -22.26 0.97
CA GLY A 32 14.50 -23.38 0.06
C GLY A 32 13.99 -22.88 -1.30
N VAL A 33 14.46 -23.52 -2.37
CA VAL A 33 14.03 -23.24 -3.75
C VAL A 33 12.51 -23.19 -3.77
N VAL A 34 11.95 -21.99 -3.98
CA VAL A 34 10.52 -21.81 -4.05
C VAL A 34 10.04 -22.46 -5.34
N ASP A 35 8.98 -23.28 -5.25
CA ASP A 35 8.35 -23.89 -6.43
C ASP A 35 8.08 -22.82 -7.50
N GLU A 36 8.64 -23.02 -8.69
CA GLU A 36 8.60 -22.09 -9.81
C GLU A 36 7.16 -21.71 -10.19
N LYS A 37 6.22 -22.65 -10.08
CA LYS A 37 4.79 -22.37 -10.34
C LYS A 37 4.20 -21.42 -9.29
N LYS A 38 4.59 -21.57 -8.03
CA LYS A 38 4.17 -20.65 -6.94
C LYS A 38 4.80 -19.28 -7.13
N CYS A 39 6.07 -19.21 -7.51
CA CYS A 39 6.73 -17.94 -7.79
C CYS A 39 6.12 -17.21 -8.99
N ALA A 40 5.78 -17.90 -10.07
CA ALA A 40 5.15 -17.30 -11.22
C ALA A 40 3.77 -16.70 -10.89
N ALA A 41 2.92 -17.48 -10.20
CA ALA A 41 1.60 -17.01 -9.77
C ALA A 41 1.72 -15.81 -8.80
N PHE A 42 2.61 -15.90 -7.82
CA PHE A 42 2.80 -14.83 -6.85
C PHE A 42 3.29 -13.54 -7.51
N ARG A 43 4.29 -13.60 -8.41
CA ARG A 43 4.79 -12.41 -9.12
C ARG A 43 3.70 -11.72 -9.93
N ARG A 44 2.80 -12.47 -10.54
CA ARG A 44 1.66 -11.93 -11.30
C ARG A 44 0.69 -11.15 -10.42
N ASP A 45 0.43 -11.64 -9.20
CA ASP A 45 -0.68 -11.12 -8.38
C ASP A 45 -0.23 -10.10 -7.32
N ALA A 46 1.02 -10.18 -6.84
CA ALA A 46 1.49 -9.38 -5.71
C ALA A 46 1.52 -7.88 -5.99
N VAL A 47 2.00 -7.46 -7.16
CA VAL A 47 2.11 -6.03 -7.51
C VAL A 47 0.72 -5.40 -7.70
N PRO A 48 -0.20 -5.95 -8.51
CA PRO A 48 -1.56 -5.43 -8.62
C PRO A 48 -2.31 -5.38 -7.28
N GLN A 49 -2.19 -6.41 -6.45
CA GLN A 49 -2.83 -6.44 -5.13
C GLN A 49 -2.28 -5.36 -4.21
N SER A 50 -0.97 -5.10 -4.26
CA SER A 50 -0.34 -4.04 -3.46
C SER A 50 -0.79 -2.65 -3.91
N ILE A 51 -0.94 -2.43 -5.22
CA ILE A 51 -1.49 -1.18 -5.78
C ILE A 51 -2.93 -0.98 -5.31
N ASN A 52 -3.77 -2.01 -5.44
CA ASN A 52 -5.17 -1.95 -5.00
C ASN A 52 -5.28 -1.66 -3.50
N THR A 53 -4.39 -2.22 -2.69
CA THR A 53 -4.31 -1.94 -1.25
C THR A 53 -3.99 -0.47 -1.02
N ALA A 54 -2.94 0.07 -1.62
CA ALA A 54 -2.57 1.48 -1.45
C ALA A 54 -3.70 2.43 -1.90
N GLN A 55 -4.35 2.14 -3.03
CA GLN A 55 -5.48 2.92 -3.53
C GLN A 55 -6.72 2.81 -2.62
N PHE A 56 -6.98 1.63 -2.05
CA PHE A 56 -8.03 1.45 -1.07
C PHE A 56 -7.81 2.34 0.15
N VAL A 57 -6.58 2.36 0.70
CA VAL A 57 -6.26 3.23 1.84
C VAL A 57 -6.43 4.69 1.45
N ASP A 58 -5.90 5.10 0.29
CA ASP A 58 -5.98 6.48 -0.20
C ASP A 58 -7.41 7.00 -0.30
N ALA A 59 -8.32 6.17 -0.82
CA ALA A 59 -9.74 6.50 -0.97
C ALA A 59 -10.50 6.66 0.35
N HIS A 60 -9.92 6.24 1.49
CA HIS A 60 -10.56 6.29 2.81
C HIS A 60 -9.88 7.27 3.77
N ILE A 61 -8.93 8.05 3.31
CA ILE A 61 -8.33 9.14 4.10
C ILE A 61 -9.15 10.41 3.91
N GLU A 62 -9.15 11.27 4.92
CA GLU A 62 -9.70 12.62 4.83
C GLU A 62 -9.16 13.37 3.60
N PRO A 63 -10.03 13.95 2.74
CA PRO A 63 -9.59 14.66 1.57
C PRO A 63 -8.83 15.93 1.93
N VAL A 64 -7.73 16.19 1.21
CA VAL A 64 -6.96 17.43 1.34
C VAL A 64 -7.28 18.33 0.15
N SER A 65 -7.75 19.54 0.41
CA SER A 65 -8.02 20.50 -0.66
C SER A 65 -6.75 20.80 -1.46
N ALA A 66 -6.89 21.09 -2.76
CA ALA A 66 -5.75 21.36 -3.63
C ALA A 66 -4.89 22.53 -3.12
N ALA A 67 -5.52 23.60 -2.63
CA ALA A 67 -4.82 24.76 -2.07
C ALA A 67 -4.00 24.40 -0.81
N GLU A 68 -4.59 23.64 0.11
CA GLU A 68 -3.89 23.18 1.31
C GLU A 68 -2.75 22.21 0.93
N GLY A 69 -2.97 21.31 -0.04
CA GLY A 69 -1.95 20.40 -0.52
C GLY A 69 -0.73 21.12 -1.11
N VAL A 70 -0.93 22.17 -1.90
CA VAL A 70 0.15 23.02 -2.42
C VAL A 70 0.90 23.72 -1.29
N TYR A 71 0.18 24.28 -0.32
CA TYR A 71 0.79 24.93 0.84
C TYR A 71 1.66 23.94 1.63
N LEU A 72 1.12 22.77 1.98
CA LEU A 72 1.82 21.76 2.76
C LEU A 72 3.06 21.23 2.02
N ALA A 73 2.95 20.98 0.71
CA ALA A 73 4.08 20.57 -0.13
C ALA A 73 5.20 21.63 -0.16
N SER A 74 4.84 22.91 -0.36
CA SER A 74 5.80 24.02 -0.37
C SER A 74 6.52 24.17 0.97
N LYS A 75 5.77 24.17 2.09
CA LYS A 75 6.34 24.32 3.43
C LYS A 75 7.18 23.13 3.85
N ASN A 76 6.76 21.91 3.51
CA ASN A 76 7.54 20.70 3.78
C ASN A 76 8.85 20.69 2.98
N SER A 77 8.81 21.12 1.71
CA SER A 77 10.01 21.25 0.87
C SER A 77 10.98 22.28 1.44
N ALA A 78 10.47 23.44 1.88
CA ALA A 78 11.29 24.45 2.53
C ALA A 78 11.92 23.95 3.85
N PHE A 79 11.20 23.14 4.62
CA PHE A 79 11.75 22.47 5.81
C PHE A 79 12.86 21.48 5.46
N ASN A 80 12.68 20.65 4.42
CA ASN A 80 13.70 19.68 4.00
C ASN A 80 15.00 20.36 3.54
N LEU A 81 14.92 21.54 2.93
CA LEU A 81 16.08 22.33 2.51
C LEU A 81 16.78 23.06 3.68
N SER A 82 16.02 23.46 4.69
CA SER A 82 16.54 24.17 5.87
C SER A 82 15.78 23.70 7.13
N PRO A 83 16.21 22.57 7.73
CA PRO A 83 15.51 21.99 8.86
C PRO A 83 15.41 22.97 10.04
N ASN A 84 14.18 23.29 10.42
CA ASN A 84 13.89 24.08 11.60
C ASN A 84 12.75 23.42 12.38
N PRO A 85 13.02 22.84 13.57
CA PRO A 85 12.02 22.11 14.34
C PRO A 85 10.76 22.92 14.64
N ARG A 86 10.87 24.23 14.93
CA ARG A 86 9.72 25.08 15.20
C ARG A 86 8.82 25.24 13.98
N ARG A 87 9.42 25.42 12.79
CA ARG A 87 8.66 25.49 11.52
C ARG A 87 7.96 24.17 11.23
N PHE A 88 8.63 23.05 11.50
CA PHE A 88 8.02 21.73 11.35
C PHE A 88 6.85 21.53 12.31
N SER A 89 6.98 21.89 13.59
CA SER A 89 5.88 21.79 14.56
C SER A 89 4.66 22.60 14.14
N LEU A 90 4.85 23.82 13.60
CA LEU A 90 3.75 24.64 13.07
C LEU A 90 3.09 24.04 11.83
N LEU A 91 3.88 23.38 10.98
CA LEU A 91 3.35 22.67 9.82
C LEU A 91 2.57 21.42 10.28
N ALA A 92 3.13 20.68 11.23
CA ALA A 92 2.57 19.45 11.77
C ALA A 92 1.32 19.66 12.62
N SER A 93 1.12 20.86 13.16
CA SER A 93 -0.11 21.22 13.88
C SER A 93 -1.29 21.53 12.96
N ARG A 94 -1.11 21.54 11.62
CA ARG A 94 -2.22 21.82 10.71
C ARG A 94 -3.18 20.63 10.63
N PRO A 95 -4.51 20.85 10.61
CA PRO A 95 -5.49 19.75 10.65
C PRO A 95 -5.31 18.70 9.55
N ALA A 96 -5.00 19.14 8.33
CA ALA A 96 -4.85 18.29 7.16
C ALA A 96 -3.44 17.66 7.01
N PHE A 97 -2.48 17.99 7.88
CA PHE A 97 -1.08 17.59 7.70
C PHE A 97 -0.89 16.07 7.70
N SER A 98 -1.49 15.37 8.67
CA SER A 98 -1.38 13.92 8.78
C SER A 98 -2.00 13.20 7.58
N ALA A 99 -3.18 13.65 7.12
CA ALA A 99 -3.85 13.14 5.93
C ALA A 99 -2.99 13.37 4.67
N TRP A 100 -2.50 14.59 4.49
CA TRP A 100 -1.64 14.98 3.37
C TRP A 100 -0.36 14.15 3.29
N ARG A 101 0.31 13.91 4.42
CA ARG A 101 1.52 13.08 4.48
C ARG A 101 1.23 11.65 4.04
N LEU A 102 0.12 11.08 4.50
CA LEU A 102 -0.26 9.72 4.14
C LEU A 102 -0.61 9.62 2.64
N HIS A 103 -1.43 10.53 2.10
CA HIS A 103 -1.70 10.62 0.66
C HIS A 103 -0.40 10.71 -0.17
N THR A 104 0.53 11.55 0.26
CA THR A 104 1.82 11.72 -0.42
C THR A 104 2.63 10.42 -0.41
N SER A 105 2.67 9.73 0.73
CA SER A 105 3.37 8.45 0.87
C SER A 105 2.73 7.35 0.02
N LEU A 106 1.40 7.25 0.01
CA LEU A 106 0.66 6.29 -0.82
C LEU A 106 0.87 6.54 -2.30
N LYS A 107 0.91 7.80 -2.74
CA LYS A 107 1.24 8.16 -4.13
C LYS A 107 2.64 7.67 -4.53
N VAL A 108 3.64 7.89 -3.68
CA VAL A 108 5.02 7.41 -3.92
C VAL A 108 5.08 5.89 -3.93
N LEU A 109 4.36 5.22 -3.03
CA LEU A 109 4.25 3.76 -3.01
C LEU A 109 3.63 3.22 -4.31
N VAL A 110 2.50 3.77 -4.75
CA VAL A 110 1.84 3.36 -6.01
C VAL A 110 2.76 3.59 -7.21
N GLN A 111 3.48 4.71 -7.27
CA GLN A 111 4.46 4.97 -8.32
C GLN A 111 5.59 3.95 -8.30
N SER A 112 6.12 3.63 -7.12
CA SER A 112 7.19 2.64 -6.96
C SER A 112 6.74 1.23 -7.34
N LEU A 113 5.50 0.85 -7.01
CA LEU A 113 4.91 -0.43 -7.37
C LEU A 113 4.70 -0.56 -8.88
N ARG A 114 4.21 0.50 -9.56
CA ARG A 114 4.04 0.51 -11.01
C ARG A 114 5.37 0.39 -11.75
N ALA A 115 6.40 1.04 -11.23
CA ALA A 115 7.74 0.97 -11.81
C ALA A 115 8.33 -0.45 -11.83
N ILE A 116 7.83 -1.41 -11.03
CA ILE A 116 8.36 -2.78 -10.99
C ILE A 116 8.34 -3.46 -12.36
N ASP A 117 7.27 -3.25 -13.15
CA ASP A 117 7.09 -3.90 -14.45
C ASP A 117 7.39 -2.98 -15.64
N GLU A 118 7.98 -1.81 -15.40
CA GLU A 118 8.26 -0.78 -16.43
C GLU A 118 9.79 -0.55 -16.58
N PRO A 119 10.55 -1.50 -17.17
CA PRO A 119 11.99 -1.32 -17.36
C PRO A 119 12.30 -0.23 -18.39
N ALA A 120 13.43 0.45 -18.20
CA ALA A 120 13.96 1.34 -19.23
C ALA A 120 14.38 0.53 -20.49
N PRO A 121 14.35 1.14 -21.69
CA PRO A 121 14.80 0.45 -22.91
C PRO A 121 16.22 -0.10 -22.76
N GLY A 122 16.39 -1.39 -23.02
CA GLY A 122 17.69 -2.08 -22.93
C GLY A 122 18.07 -2.60 -21.54
N GLU A 123 17.27 -2.36 -20.49
CA GLU A 123 17.51 -2.97 -19.17
C GLU A 123 16.94 -4.40 -19.09
N ASN A 124 17.65 -5.28 -18.39
CA ASN A 124 17.15 -6.62 -18.09
C ASN A 124 15.92 -6.53 -17.15
N LEU A 125 14.80 -7.10 -17.60
CA LEU A 125 13.52 -7.04 -16.89
C LEU A 125 13.59 -7.56 -15.45
N GLU A 126 14.22 -8.71 -15.23
CA GLU A 126 14.26 -9.34 -13.90
C GLU A 126 15.19 -8.56 -12.96
N ALA A 127 16.32 -8.05 -13.45
CA ALA A 127 17.19 -7.16 -12.68
C ALA A 127 16.49 -5.84 -12.31
N HIS A 128 15.73 -5.26 -13.25
CA HIS A 128 14.91 -4.08 -13.01
C HIS A 128 13.83 -4.35 -11.94
N ARG A 129 13.09 -5.45 -12.08
CA ARG A 129 12.06 -5.88 -11.12
C ARG A 129 12.62 -5.99 -9.71
N VAL A 130 13.78 -6.58 -9.51
CA VAL A 130 14.44 -6.67 -8.20
C VAL A 130 14.75 -5.28 -7.63
N LYS A 131 15.37 -4.40 -8.43
CA LYS A 131 15.71 -3.03 -7.99
C LYS A 131 14.46 -2.24 -7.62
N SER A 132 13.48 -2.19 -8.52
CA SER A 132 12.23 -1.45 -8.34
C SER A 132 11.40 -2.00 -7.19
N ALA A 133 11.34 -3.32 -7.00
CA ALA A 133 10.65 -3.93 -5.86
C ALA A 133 11.34 -3.59 -4.52
N THR A 134 12.66 -3.39 -4.52
CA THR A 134 13.39 -2.92 -3.33
C THR A 134 13.00 -1.49 -2.96
N PHE A 135 12.84 -0.59 -3.95
CA PHE A 135 12.32 0.76 -3.69
C PHE A 135 10.86 0.74 -3.22
N ALA A 136 10.02 -0.12 -3.81
CA ALA A 136 8.65 -0.31 -3.36
C ALA A 136 8.57 -0.86 -1.92
N LEU A 137 9.51 -1.73 -1.52
CA LEU A 137 9.62 -2.23 -0.14
C LEU A 137 9.93 -1.08 0.85
N LEU A 138 10.85 -0.19 0.49
CA LEU A 138 11.15 0.98 1.32
C LEU A 138 9.93 1.93 1.40
N ALA A 139 9.27 2.19 0.27
CA ALA A 139 8.08 3.03 0.22
C ALA A 139 6.92 2.44 1.02
N SER A 140 6.77 1.11 1.05
CA SER A 140 5.71 0.44 1.82
C SER A 140 5.96 0.56 3.32
N ALA A 141 7.21 0.38 3.78
CA ALA A 141 7.59 0.57 5.18
C ALA A 141 7.35 2.02 5.66
N GLN A 142 7.76 3.01 4.85
CA GLN A 142 7.48 4.42 5.14
C GLN A 142 5.98 4.70 5.21
N THR A 143 5.22 4.15 4.26
CA THR A 143 3.76 4.30 4.20
C THR A 143 3.07 3.69 5.40
N ALA A 144 3.50 2.52 5.87
CA ALA A 144 2.97 1.91 7.10
C ALA A 144 3.18 2.82 8.31
N THR A 145 4.36 3.43 8.44
CA THR A 145 4.63 4.40 9.53
C THR A 145 3.76 5.65 9.41
N MET A 146 3.56 6.18 8.19
CA MET A 146 2.66 7.33 7.97
C MET A 146 1.20 6.97 8.27
N PHE A 147 0.79 5.74 7.94
CA PHE A 147 -0.55 5.23 8.21
C PHE A 147 -0.80 5.12 9.71
N GLU A 148 0.12 4.54 10.48
CA GLU A 148 -0.01 4.47 11.93
C GLU A 148 -0.12 5.86 12.57
N ALA A 149 0.69 6.83 12.11
CA ALA A 149 0.61 8.19 12.62
C ALA A 149 -0.74 8.84 12.32
N TYR A 150 -1.25 8.66 11.10
CA TYR A 150 -2.59 9.11 10.71
C TYR A 150 -3.67 8.43 11.55
N ALA A 151 -3.63 7.10 11.69
CA ALA A 151 -4.62 6.30 12.41
C ALA A 151 -4.70 6.73 13.88
N ARG A 152 -3.55 6.95 14.54
CA ARG A 152 -3.51 7.49 15.91
C ARG A 152 -4.18 8.86 15.97
N TYR A 153 -3.85 9.78 15.07
CA TYR A 153 -4.48 11.10 15.03
C TYR A 153 -5.99 11.02 14.76
N ASP A 154 -6.43 10.23 13.78
CA ASP A 154 -7.83 10.07 13.40
C ASP A 154 -8.69 9.48 14.52
N SER A 155 -8.14 8.51 15.26
CA SER A 155 -8.80 7.87 16.41
C SER A 155 -9.14 8.84 17.55
N THR A 156 -8.44 9.98 17.65
CA THR A 156 -8.73 11.01 18.67
C THR A 156 -9.86 11.95 18.28
N ARG A 157 -10.29 11.94 17.02
CA ARG A 157 -11.35 12.82 16.50
C ARG A 157 -12.73 12.29 16.85
N LYS A 158 -13.72 13.20 16.84
CA LYS A 158 -15.14 12.87 17.06
C LYS A 158 -16.02 13.55 16.00
N PRO A 159 -16.53 12.83 14.99
CA PRO A 159 -16.22 11.43 14.64
C PRO A 159 -14.84 11.28 13.96
N PRO A 160 -14.20 10.08 14.02
CA PRO A 160 -13.10 9.72 13.13
C PRO A 160 -13.52 9.72 11.67
N PHE A 161 -12.58 9.96 10.75
CA PHE A 161 -12.85 9.89 9.32
C PHE A 161 -12.90 8.44 8.82
N MET A 162 -11.94 7.61 9.23
CA MET A 162 -11.95 6.18 8.93
C MET A 162 -12.82 5.40 9.92
N THR A 163 -13.60 4.46 9.40
CA THR A 163 -14.25 3.46 10.26
C THR A 163 -13.22 2.52 10.88
N GLN A 164 -13.54 1.93 12.03
CA GLN A 164 -12.66 0.94 12.66
C GLN A 164 -12.34 -0.23 11.72
N ALA A 165 -13.34 -0.78 11.02
CA ALA A 165 -13.16 -1.88 10.08
C ALA A 165 -12.23 -1.51 8.91
N THR A 166 -12.35 -0.28 8.40
CA THR A 166 -11.44 0.25 7.37
C THR A 166 -10.01 0.36 7.91
N MET A 167 -9.85 0.87 9.13
CA MET A 167 -8.54 1.03 9.76
C MET A 167 -7.84 -0.31 10.00
N GLU A 168 -8.56 -1.32 10.51
CA GLU A 168 -8.05 -2.68 10.71
C GLU A 168 -7.65 -3.33 9.39
N THR A 169 -8.51 -3.23 8.37
CA THR A 169 -8.22 -3.76 7.02
C THR A 169 -6.97 -3.12 6.44
N ALA A 170 -6.89 -1.78 6.45
CA ALA A 170 -5.75 -1.03 5.95
C ALA A 170 -4.45 -1.39 6.69
N SER A 171 -4.50 -1.49 8.02
CA SER A 171 -3.35 -1.86 8.86
C SER A 171 -2.79 -3.22 8.48
N VAL A 172 -3.64 -4.25 8.44
CA VAL A 172 -3.24 -5.62 8.11
C VAL A 172 -2.72 -5.71 6.68
N SER A 173 -3.40 -5.06 5.72
CA SER A 173 -2.97 -5.10 4.32
C SER A 173 -1.62 -4.39 4.10
N LEU A 174 -1.38 -3.25 4.73
CA LEU A 174 -0.08 -2.56 4.67
C LEU A 174 1.02 -3.37 5.34
N ALA A 175 0.75 -3.97 6.51
CA ALA A 175 1.71 -4.82 7.22
C ALA A 175 2.15 -6.04 6.39
N ASN A 176 1.22 -6.62 5.63
CA ASN A 176 1.50 -7.78 4.77
C ASN A 176 2.22 -7.43 3.46
N MET A 177 2.24 -6.15 3.06
CA MET A 177 2.86 -5.73 1.80
C MET A 177 4.39 -5.90 1.81
N GLY A 178 5.04 -5.64 2.95
CA GLY A 178 6.49 -5.81 3.11
C GLY A 178 6.94 -7.26 2.84
N PRO A 179 6.43 -8.25 3.59
CA PRO A 179 6.70 -9.66 3.33
C PRO A 179 6.37 -10.09 1.91
N ALA A 180 5.27 -9.59 1.34
CA ALA A 180 4.89 -9.90 -0.03
C ALA A 180 5.92 -9.41 -1.06
N LEU A 181 6.40 -8.17 -0.92
CA LEU A 181 7.44 -7.62 -1.80
C LEU A 181 8.80 -8.31 -1.59
N ALA A 182 9.14 -8.70 -0.37
CA ALA A 182 10.36 -9.47 -0.11
C ALA A 182 10.31 -10.86 -0.79
N TRP A 183 9.15 -11.52 -0.74
CA TRP A 183 8.92 -12.78 -1.45
C TRP A 183 8.97 -12.61 -2.97
N PHE A 184 8.39 -11.51 -3.49
CA PHE A 184 8.50 -11.14 -4.90
C PHE A 184 9.97 -11.02 -5.34
N VAL A 185 10.79 -10.33 -4.55
CA VAL A 185 12.23 -10.20 -4.82
C VAL A 185 12.92 -11.56 -4.83
N SER A 186 12.67 -12.41 -3.82
CA SER A 186 13.25 -13.76 -3.76
C SER A 186 12.92 -14.58 -5.00
N CYS A 187 11.64 -14.63 -5.39
CA CYS A 187 11.18 -15.32 -6.58
C CYS A 187 11.78 -14.79 -7.88
N THR A 188 12.09 -13.50 -7.94
CA THR A 188 12.68 -12.85 -9.13
C THR A 188 14.18 -13.12 -9.21
N VAL A 189 14.89 -13.11 -8.06
CA VAL A 189 16.32 -13.47 -7.99
C VAL A 189 16.56 -14.93 -8.38
N ASP A 190 15.66 -15.84 -8.01
CA ASP A 190 15.79 -17.26 -8.38
C ASP A 190 15.67 -17.49 -9.90
N VAL A 191 14.97 -16.60 -10.62
CA VAL A 191 14.92 -16.61 -12.09
C VAL A 191 16.23 -16.13 -12.71
N LEU A 192 16.90 -15.14 -12.11
CA LEU A 192 18.19 -14.63 -12.59
C LEU A 192 19.34 -15.64 -12.49
N LYS A 193 19.21 -16.66 -11.63
CA LYS A 193 20.23 -17.71 -11.42
C LYS A 193 20.12 -18.87 -12.41
N LYS A 194 19.07 -18.91 -13.23
CA LYS A 194 18.84 -19.92 -14.27
C LYS A 194 19.35 -19.41 -15.61
#